data_AF-A0AAN7WAD3-F1
#
_entry.id   AF-A0AAN7WAD3-F1
#
_cell.length_a   1.000
_cell.length_b   1.000
_cell.length_c   1.000
_cell.angle_alpha   90.00
_cell.angle_beta   90.00
_cell.angle_gamma   90.00
#
_symmetry.space_group_name_H-M   'P 1'
#
loop_
_entity.id
_entity.type
_entity.pdbx_description
1 polymer ?
#
loop_
_entity_poly.entity_id
_entity_poly.type
_entity_poly.pdbx_seq_one_letter_code
_entity_poly.pdbx_strand_id
1 'polypeptide(L)'
;MDGPHPGGSLKPWGDRNSTNTNPYNPSAIPNTGITRHYSWTVTNTTMAPDGVELAMLVANGVFPGETIEANWGDWIEVAVTNGLTVEGTAIHWHGFLQHGTPYMDGTPGVTQCPIAPGKTFSYRFRAELYGTSWWHGHYSAQYVNGLSGAIIVHGPASDNDYDIDVGPVLLSDWFHDYENNLIMDIFYATETCDPHCPPMSNNMLIQGKNNYPCSNTTLPCTPNAGLASFKFETGKKHRLRLINHAAEALLFFSIDGYNMTVISNDFVPIEPYETDLVVMGVGQRTDVIVTGRDNAKEGVYMRVSEGPSGLGPAGQTGCSLNTGVSIEAKAPIYYQEADTSILPSTTSSINGSRLLFPQNCGNTPLESTVPSYAMEVKQPDKTLAFLMTGNYNATGAFVWYMNNITFFGNYNDPILYESKLGNNDNFTTQRQVYDMGNATVLRMVLTSVGFPGSYTFE
;
A
#
# COMPACT_ATOMS: atom_id res chain seq x y z
N MET A 1 -19.88 -1.42 -23.37
CA MET A 1 -18.94 -0.51 -24.07
C MET A 1 -17.57 -0.86 -23.54
N ASP A 2 -16.61 -1.08 -24.44
CA ASP A 2 -15.26 -1.50 -24.11
C ASP A 2 -14.66 -0.61 -23.01
N GLY A 3 -14.20 -1.23 -21.92
CA GLY A 3 -13.48 -0.53 -20.86
C GLY A 3 -12.29 0.25 -21.46
N PRO A 4 -11.84 1.33 -20.82
CA PRO A 4 -10.84 2.22 -21.37
C PRO A 4 -9.49 1.51 -21.44
N HIS A 5 -9.24 0.76 -22.50
CA HIS A 5 -7.89 0.61 -23.03
C HIS A 5 -7.51 1.99 -23.55
N PRO A 6 -6.51 2.68 -22.97
CA PRO A 6 -6.14 4.02 -23.42
C PRO A 6 -5.30 3.97 -24.71
N GLY A 7 -5.77 3.21 -25.71
CA GLY A 7 -5.21 3.05 -27.04
C GLY A 7 -5.76 1.83 -27.80
N GLY A 8 -6.81 2.02 -28.60
CA GLY A 8 -7.14 1.16 -29.75
C GLY A 8 -7.57 -0.28 -29.46
N SER A 9 -8.21 -0.92 -30.45
CA SER A 9 -8.76 -2.28 -30.38
C SER A 9 -7.72 -3.42 -30.30
N LEU A 10 -6.45 -3.11 -30.04
CA LEU A 10 -5.35 -4.08 -29.98
C LEU A 10 -4.65 -3.98 -28.61
N LYS A 11 -4.78 -5.04 -27.81
CA LYS A 11 -4.06 -5.19 -26.54
C LYS A 11 -2.55 -5.08 -26.80
N PRO A 12 -1.80 -4.15 -26.16
CA PRO A 12 -0.37 -3.97 -26.42
C PRO A 12 0.49 -5.23 -26.20
N TRP A 13 0.00 -6.16 -25.38
CA TRP A 13 0.66 -7.42 -25.07
C TRP A 13 0.35 -8.57 -26.05
N GLY A 14 -0.54 -8.39 -27.03
CA GLY A 14 -0.87 -9.40 -28.03
C GLY A 14 -1.38 -10.70 -27.41
N ASP A 15 -0.83 -11.85 -27.84
CA ASP A 15 -1.22 -13.19 -27.38
C ASP A 15 -0.58 -13.61 -26.03
N ARG A 16 0.21 -12.72 -25.41
CA ARG A 16 0.83 -13.00 -24.09
C ARG A 16 -0.26 -13.08 -23.03
N ASN A 17 -0.14 -14.06 -22.13
CA ASN A 17 -1.02 -14.22 -20.97
C ASN A 17 -0.24 -14.52 -19.69
N SER A 18 -0.94 -14.55 -18.55
CA SER A 18 -0.34 -14.74 -17.23
C SER A 18 0.19 -16.15 -16.97
N THR A 19 -0.14 -17.15 -17.80
CA THR A 19 0.28 -18.55 -17.62
C THR A 19 1.42 -18.96 -18.56
N ASN A 20 1.53 -18.32 -19.72
CA ASN A 20 2.50 -18.67 -20.76
C ASN A 20 3.67 -17.70 -20.91
N THR A 21 3.60 -16.52 -20.30
CA THR A 21 4.60 -15.46 -20.47
C THR A 21 5.23 -15.10 -19.13
N ASN A 22 6.55 -15.24 -19.03
CA ASN A 22 7.31 -14.75 -17.89
C ASN A 22 7.33 -13.21 -17.89
N PRO A 23 6.66 -12.53 -16.94
CA PRO A 23 6.66 -11.07 -16.90
C PRO A 23 8.03 -10.46 -16.54
N TYR A 24 8.91 -11.24 -15.90
CA TYR A 24 10.26 -10.81 -15.52
C TYR A 24 11.32 -11.02 -16.62
N ASN A 25 10.94 -11.59 -17.77
CA ASN A 25 11.84 -11.66 -18.92
C ASN A 25 11.81 -10.31 -19.67
N PRO A 26 12.92 -9.56 -19.77
CA PRO A 26 12.94 -8.26 -20.46
C PRO A 26 12.49 -8.31 -21.91
N SER A 27 12.66 -9.46 -22.58
CA SER A 27 12.23 -9.67 -23.97
C SER A 27 10.70 -9.88 -24.10
N ALA A 28 10.03 -10.22 -23.00
CA ALA A 28 8.59 -10.39 -22.97
C ALA A 28 7.84 -9.06 -22.83
N ILE A 29 8.46 -8.05 -22.21
CA ILE A 29 7.86 -6.73 -21.95
C ILE A 29 7.53 -6.03 -23.28
N PRO A 30 6.26 -5.70 -23.56
CA PRO A 30 5.86 -5.04 -24.80
C PRO A 30 6.59 -3.71 -24.99
N ASN A 31 7.03 -3.41 -26.22
CA ASN A 31 7.48 -2.07 -26.57
C ASN A 31 6.32 -1.33 -27.23
N THR A 32 5.57 -0.56 -26.45
CA THR A 32 4.37 0.13 -26.92
C THR A 32 4.70 1.44 -27.65
N GLY A 33 5.89 2.01 -27.40
CA GLY A 33 6.26 3.34 -27.88
C GLY A 33 5.49 4.49 -27.19
N ILE A 34 4.68 4.19 -26.17
CA ILE A 34 3.84 5.16 -25.46
C ILE A 34 4.51 5.59 -24.15
N THR A 35 4.44 6.88 -23.85
CA THR A 35 4.75 7.46 -22.54
C THR A 35 3.49 8.07 -21.95
N ARG A 36 3.18 7.73 -20.70
CA ARG A 36 2.11 8.34 -19.89
C ARG A 36 2.73 9.47 -19.08
N HIS A 37 2.23 10.69 -19.25
CA HIS A 37 2.78 11.87 -18.61
C HIS A 37 1.86 12.39 -17.50
N TYR A 38 2.44 12.68 -16.34
CA TYR A 38 1.78 13.25 -15.19
C TYR A 38 2.58 14.44 -14.66
N SER A 39 1.89 15.40 -14.05
CA SER A 39 2.51 16.57 -13.43
C SER A 39 1.85 16.86 -12.10
N TRP A 40 2.65 16.84 -11.04
CA TRP A 40 2.18 16.98 -9.67
C TRP A 40 2.87 18.14 -8.97
N THR A 41 2.11 18.88 -8.18
CA THR A 41 2.64 19.76 -7.14
C THR A 41 2.27 19.19 -5.78
N VAL A 42 3.28 18.85 -4.99
CA VAL A 42 3.10 18.39 -3.61
C VAL A 42 2.91 19.61 -2.72
N THR A 43 1.80 19.68 -2.00
CA THR A 43 1.45 20.84 -1.16
C THR A 43 0.91 20.39 0.19
N ASN A 44 1.17 21.21 1.21
CA ASN A 44 0.41 21.17 2.45
C ASN A 44 -0.99 21.73 2.21
N THR A 45 -2.00 21.04 2.74
CA THR A 45 -3.40 21.44 2.69
C THR A 45 -4.08 21.10 4.01
N THR A 46 -5.25 21.68 4.23
CA THR A 46 -6.14 21.26 5.33
C THR A 46 -7.34 20.54 4.72
N MET A 47 -7.64 19.34 5.23
CA MET A 47 -8.72 18.49 4.72
C MET A 47 -9.37 17.72 5.88
N ALA A 48 -10.57 17.18 5.65
CA ALA A 48 -11.29 16.37 6.64
C ALA A 48 -11.85 15.08 6.02
N PRO A 49 -11.00 14.06 5.73
CA PRO A 49 -11.40 12.81 5.11
C PRO A 49 -12.51 12.07 5.88
N ASP A 50 -12.49 12.15 7.21
CA ASP A 50 -13.47 11.52 8.10
C ASP A 50 -14.30 12.50 8.95
N GLY A 51 -14.14 13.80 8.68
CA GLY A 51 -14.79 14.89 9.39
C GLY A 51 -13.87 15.66 10.32
N VAL A 52 -12.75 15.09 10.74
CA VAL A 52 -11.74 15.78 11.55
C VAL A 52 -10.81 16.59 10.64
N GLU A 53 -10.70 17.89 10.89
CA GLU A 53 -9.85 18.78 10.12
C GLU A 53 -8.37 18.59 10.47
N LEU A 54 -7.58 18.17 9.49
CA LEU A 54 -6.17 17.80 9.63
C LEU A 54 -5.30 18.51 8.59
N ALA A 55 -4.06 18.82 8.98
CA ALA A 55 -3.02 19.17 8.03
C ALA A 55 -2.60 17.89 7.28
N MET A 56 -2.57 17.97 5.96
CA MET A 56 -2.30 16.85 5.05
C MET A 56 -1.30 17.25 3.97
N LEU A 57 -0.55 16.26 3.49
CA LEU A 57 0.34 16.37 2.34
C LEU A 57 -0.31 15.67 1.15
N VAL A 58 -0.52 16.39 0.05
CA VAL A 58 -1.22 15.86 -1.12
C VAL A 58 -0.56 16.28 -2.42
N ALA A 59 -0.68 15.43 -3.44
CA ALA A 59 -0.37 15.79 -4.81
C ALA A 59 -1.60 16.48 -5.45
N ASN A 60 -1.40 17.66 -6.04
CA ASN A 60 -2.44 18.41 -6.76
C ASN A 60 -3.71 18.71 -5.94
N GLY A 61 -3.60 18.83 -4.62
CA GLY A 61 -4.73 19.25 -3.78
C GLY A 61 -5.83 18.19 -3.62
N VAL A 62 -5.56 16.91 -3.91
CA VAL A 62 -6.56 15.83 -3.84
C VAL A 62 -6.07 14.67 -2.98
N PHE A 63 -7.00 14.05 -2.25
CA PHE A 63 -6.78 12.83 -1.49
C PHE A 63 -7.96 11.85 -1.68
N PRO A 64 -7.70 10.57 -1.98
CA PRO A 64 -6.40 10.01 -2.36
C PRO A 64 -5.82 10.65 -3.63
N GLY A 65 -4.52 10.53 -3.84
CA GLY A 65 -3.85 11.10 -4.99
C GLY A 65 -4.30 10.47 -6.32
N GLU A 66 -4.03 11.17 -7.41
CA GLU A 66 -4.36 10.72 -8.78
C GLU A 66 -3.87 9.28 -9.04
N THR A 67 -4.75 8.47 -9.63
CA THR A 67 -4.37 7.14 -10.10
C THR A 67 -3.54 7.25 -11.37
N ILE A 68 -2.33 6.69 -11.35
CA ILE A 68 -1.55 6.49 -12.58
C ILE A 68 -2.13 5.28 -13.31
N GLU A 69 -2.36 5.42 -14.62
CA GLU A 69 -2.76 4.33 -15.49
C GLU A 69 -1.80 4.18 -16.66
N ALA A 70 -1.33 2.96 -16.87
CA ALA A 70 -0.46 2.60 -17.97
C ALA A 70 -0.82 1.22 -18.53
N ASN A 71 -0.38 0.90 -19.74
CA ASN A 71 -0.36 -0.48 -20.22
C ASN A 71 1.00 -1.13 -19.92
N TRP A 72 1.02 -2.45 -19.83
CA TRP A 72 2.26 -3.22 -19.72
C TRP A 72 3.23 -2.85 -20.86
N GLY A 73 4.40 -2.35 -20.48
CA GLY A 73 5.44 -1.91 -21.40
C GLY A 73 5.47 -0.41 -21.72
N ASP A 74 4.43 0.35 -21.37
CA ASP A 74 4.44 1.82 -21.47
C ASP A 74 5.57 2.41 -20.60
N TRP A 75 6.05 3.59 -20.96
CA TRP A 75 6.82 4.44 -20.06
C TRP A 75 5.88 5.27 -19.21
N ILE A 76 6.21 5.45 -17.94
CA ILE A 76 5.53 6.37 -17.03
C ILE A 76 6.51 7.51 -16.74
N GLU A 77 6.06 8.74 -16.92
CA GLU A 77 6.84 9.94 -16.64
C GLU A 77 6.04 10.88 -15.73
N VAL A 78 6.61 11.23 -14.58
CA VAL A 78 5.94 12.07 -13.57
C VAL A 78 6.85 13.21 -13.17
N ALA A 79 6.45 14.44 -13.49
CA ALA A 79 7.11 15.64 -13.03
C ALA A 79 6.56 16.04 -11.65
N VAL A 80 7.36 15.85 -10.59
CA VAL A 80 6.99 16.15 -9.21
C VAL A 80 7.65 17.46 -8.80
N THR A 81 6.83 18.48 -8.54
CA THR A 81 7.26 19.76 -7.98
C THR A 81 7.01 19.75 -6.48
N ASN A 82 8.05 19.97 -5.68
CA ASN A 82 7.90 20.17 -4.24
C ASN A 82 7.39 21.59 -3.98
N GLY A 83 6.10 21.74 -3.71
CA GLY A 83 5.46 23.01 -3.32
C GLY A 83 5.48 23.29 -1.82
N LEU A 84 6.16 22.45 -1.03
CA LEU A 84 6.33 22.61 0.41
C LEU A 84 7.37 23.70 0.70
N THR A 85 7.35 24.24 1.92
CA THR A 85 8.17 25.40 2.29
C THR A 85 9.49 25.04 2.99
N VAL A 86 9.52 23.93 3.71
CA VAL A 86 10.65 23.55 4.58
C VAL A 86 11.18 22.16 4.26
N GLU A 87 10.30 21.17 4.15
CA GLU A 87 10.67 19.78 3.99
C GLU A 87 11.00 19.39 2.55
N GLY A 88 11.88 18.40 2.40
CA GLY A 88 12.07 17.72 1.12
C GLY A 88 10.89 16.79 0.81
N THR A 89 10.84 16.26 -0.41
CA THR A 89 9.91 15.17 -0.75
C THR A 89 10.57 14.23 -1.75
N ALA A 90 10.08 13.00 -1.85
CA ALA A 90 10.43 12.07 -2.91
C ALA A 90 9.27 11.09 -3.06
N ILE A 91 9.00 10.66 -4.28
CA ILE A 91 7.92 9.71 -4.56
C ILE A 91 8.52 8.37 -4.94
N HIS A 92 8.13 7.33 -4.21
CA HIS A 92 8.46 5.95 -4.52
C HIS A 92 7.35 5.27 -5.31
N TRP A 93 7.75 4.34 -6.18
CA TRP A 93 6.88 3.59 -7.09
C TRP A 93 6.84 2.14 -6.63
N HIS A 94 6.00 1.89 -5.61
CA HIS A 94 6.00 0.64 -4.86
C HIS A 94 5.88 -0.59 -5.79
N GLY A 95 6.73 -1.60 -5.56
CA GLY A 95 6.76 -2.83 -6.34
C GLY A 95 7.28 -2.74 -7.79
N PHE A 96 7.74 -1.59 -8.28
CA PHE A 96 8.38 -1.50 -9.60
C PHE A 96 9.84 -1.97 -9.54
N LEU A 97 10.26 -2.76 -10.54
CA LEU A 97 11.60 -3.36 -10.57
C LEU A 97 12.74 -2.36 -10.78
N GLN A 98 12.44 -1.21 -11.39
CA GLN A 98 13.39 -0.15 -11.71
C GLN A 98 14.64 -0.65 -12.48
N HIS A 99 14.49 -1.66 -13.35
CA HIS A 99 15.63 -2.19 -14.09
C HIS A 99 16.20 -1.14 -15.04
N GLY A 100 17.49 -0.86 -14.89
CA GLY A 100 18.18 0.18 -15.66
C GLY A 100 17.81 1.62 -15.25
N THR A 101 16.89 1.80 -14.30
CA THR A 101 16.49 3.11 -13.74
C THR A 101 16.50 3.15 -12.22
N PRO A 102 17.49 2.58 -11.50
CA PRO A 102 17.49 2.57 -10.03
C PRO A 102 17.48 3.99 -9.42
N TYR A 103 17.97 4.99 -10.15
CA TYR A 103 17.92 6.42 -9.77
C TYR A 103 16.53 7.05 -9.90
N MET A 104 15.52 6.32 -10.38
CA MET A 104 14.12 6.74 -10.47
C MET A 104 13.24 6.09 -9.41
N ASP A 105 13.84 5.31 -8.51
CA ASP A 105 13.14 4.55 -7.49
C ASP A 105 12.44 5.43 -6.45
N GLY A 106 12.98 6.62 -6.12
CA GLY A 106 12.30 7.53 -5.22
C GLY A 106 12.67 7.46 -3.74
N THR A 107 13.83 6.88 -3.40
CA THR A 107 14.22 6.55 -2.02
C THR A 107 15.33 7.48 -1.51
N PRO A 108 15.01 8.52 -0.71
CA PRO A 108 15.98 9.48 -0.20
C PRO A 108 17.10 8.83 0.62
N GLY A 109 18.34 9.25 0.36
CA GLY A 109 19.52 8.71 1.05
C GLY A 109 20.01 7.36 0.49
N VAL A 110 19.25 6.74 -0.42
CA VAL A 110 19.66 5.56 -1.18
C VAL A 110 19.82 5.92 -2.66
N THR A 111 18.72 6.17 -3.37
CA THR A 111 18.71 6.34 -4.83
C THR A 111 18.75 7.79 -5.28
N GLN A 112 18.34 8.72 -4.41
CA GLN A 112 18.36 10.16 -4.69
C GLN A 112 18.47 11.01 -3.42
N CYS A 113 18.73 12.31 -3.58
CA CYS A 113 18.42 13.30 -2.56
C CYS A 113 16.91 13.62 -2.59
N PRO A 114 16.35 14.16 -1.50
CA PRO A 114 15.01 14.73 -1.53
C PRO A 114 14.91 15.87 -2.56
N ILE A 115 13.77 15.99 -3.22
CA ILE A 115 13.40 17.15 -4.02
C ILE A 115 13.25 18.33 -3.06
N ALA A 116 14.12 19.33 -3.16
CA ALA A 116 14.07 20.50 -2.29
C ALA A 116 12.84 21.39 -2.57
N PRO A 117 12.38 22.19 -1.59
CA PRO A 117 11.34 23.20 -1.77
C PRO A 117 11.50 24.04 -3.05
N GLY A 118 10.42 24.17 -3.81
CA GLY A 118 10.35 24.89 -5.07
C GLY A 118 11.10 24.25 -6.24
N LYS A 119 11.62 23.03 -6.10
CA LYS A 119 12.30 22.28 -7.16
C LYS A 119 11.39 21.20 -7.74
N THR A 120 11.72 20.80 -8.96
CA THR A 120 11.02 19.75 -9.69
C THR A 120 12.01 18.64 -10.03
N PHE A 121 11.58 17.39 -9.89
CA PHE A 121 12.27 16.22 -10.41
C PHE A 121 11.30 15.44 -11.30
N SER A 122 11.78 14.97 -12.45
CA SER A 122 10.99 14.20 -13.40
C SER A 122 11.42 12.73 -13.34
N TYR A 123 10.55 11.91 -12.76
CA TYR A 123 10.70 10.47 -12.74
C TYR A 123 10.34 9.91 -14.10
N ARG A 124 11.12 8.94 -14.60
CA ARG A 124 10.77 8.20 -15.81
C ARG A 124 11.24 6.75 -15.72
N PHE A 125 10.30 5.83 -15.69
CA PHE A 125 10.55 4.39 -15.58
C PHE A 125 9.56 3.62 -16.45
N ARG A 126 9.86 2.33 -16.69
CA ARG A 126 9.05 1.48 -17.55
C ARG A 126 8.06 0.67 -16.71
N ALA A 127 6.85 0.50 -17.21
CA ALA A 127 5.89 -0.45 -16.67
C ALA A 127 6.29 -1.88 -17.05
N GLU A 128 7.29 -2.42 -16.34
CA GLU A 128 7.89 -3.73 -16.64
C GLU A 128 7.00 -4.89 -16.22
N LEU A 129 6.19 -4.69 -15.19
CA LEU A 129 5.17 -5.61 -14.70
C LEU A 129 3.77 -5.04 -14.97
N TYR A 130 2.74 -5.83 -14.70
CA TYR A 130 1.34 -5.43 -14.84
C TYR A 130 0.51 -5.91 -13.65
N GLY A 131 -0.56 -5.20 -13.33
CA GLY A 131 -1.37 -5.45 -12.13
C GLY A 131 -1.65 -4.17 -11.35
N THR A 132 -1.76 -4.32 -10.03
CA THR A 132 -2.12 -3.24 -9.11
C THR A 132 -0.94 -2.88 -8.22
N SER A 133 -0.65 -1.59 -8.14
CA SER A 133 0.29 -1.04 -7.18
C SER A 133 -0.11 0.37 -6.75
N TRP A 134 0.82 1.10 -6.14
CA TRP A 134 0.62 2.42 -5.59
C TRP A 134 1.91 3.22 -5.61
N TRP A 135 1.79 4.54 -5.52
CA TRP A 135 2.89 5.46 -5.30
C TRP A 135 2.70 6.13 -3.95
N HIS A 136 3.80 6.56 -3.33
CA HIS A 136 3.72 7.28 -2.07
C HIS A 136 4.95 8.17 -1.80
N GLY A 137 4.75 9.15 -0.92
CA GLY A 137 5.84 9.92 -0.33
C GLY A 137 6.78 9.02 0.45
N HIS A 138 8.07 9.02 0.09
CA HIS A 138 9.12 8.21 0.72
C HIS A 138 10.19 9.08 1.41
N TYR A 139 9.91 10.37 1.57
CA TYR A 139 10.63 11.19 2.53
C TYR A 139 9.99 11.01 3.90
N SER A 140 10.71 10.41 4.86
CA SER A 140 10.13 10.09 6.17
C SER A 140 8.85 9.25 6.02
N ALA A 141 7.76 9.62 6.69
CA ALA A 141 6.45 9.01 6.65
C ALA A 141 5.40 9.97 6.04
N GLN A 142 5.80 10.83 5.09
CA GLN A 142 4.90 11.80 4.43
C GLN A 142 3.60 11.18 3.87
N TYR A 143 3.65 9.90 3.46
CA TYR A 143 2.47 9.20 2.94
C TYR A 143 1.37 9.00 4.00
N VAL A 144 1.72 8.93 5.29
CA VAL A 144 0.77 8.80 6.41
C VAL A 144 -0.13 10.03 6.51
N ASN A 145 0.35 11.21 6.09
CA ASN A 145 -0.48 12.43 6.02
C ASN A 145 -1.15 12.64 4.66
N GLY A 146 -1.20 11.61 3.80
CA GLY A 146 -2.04 11.59 2.59
C GLY A 146 -1.29 11.59 1.27
N LEU A 147 0.05 11.62 1.26
CA LEU A 147 0.82 11.67 0.02
C LEU A 147 0.95 10.27 -0.60
N SER A 148 -0.16 9.73 -1.11
CA SER A 148 -0.23 8.42 -1.75
C SER A 148 -1.37 8.34 -2.77
N GLY A 149 -1.25 7.41 -3.72
CA GLY A 149 -2.26 7.14 -4.73
C GLY A 149 -2.00 5.83 -5.47
N ALA A 150 -2.97 5.37 -6.25
CA ALA A 150 -2.88 4.08 -6.93
C ALA A 150 -2.05 4.15 -8.23
N ILE A 151 -1.48 3.01 -8.63
CA ILE A 151 -0.90 2.78 -9.95
C ILE A 151 -1.53 1.51 -10.53
N ILE A 152 -2.24 1.64 -11.65
CA ILE A 152 -2.81 0.51 -12.38
C ILE A 152 -2.04 0.33 -13.68
N VAL A 153 -1.41 -0.84 -13.82
CA VAL A 153 -0.80 -1.24 -15.08
C VAL A 153 -1.65 -2.33 -15.72
N HIS A 154 -2.35 -1.96 -16.79
CA HIS A 154 -3.18 -2.86 -17.57
C HIS A 154 -2.32 -3.91 -18.28
N GLY A 155 -2.67 -5.18 -18.12
CA GLY A 155 -1.96 -6.30 -18.73
C GLY A 155 -2.86 -7.52 -18.86
N PRO A 156 -2.28 -8.69 -19.20
CA PRO A 156 -3.04 -9.92 -19.22
C PRO A 156 -3.56 -10.25 -17.82
N ALA A 157 -4.87 -10.22 -17.62
CA ALA A 157 -5.46 -10.86 -16.46
C ALA A 157 -5.32 -12.39 -16.62
N SER A 158 -5.22 -13.12 -15.50
CA SER A 158 -5.52 -14.56 -15.48
C SER A 158 -6.95 -14.72 -16.01
N ASP A 159 -7.03 -15.07 -17.29
CA ASP A 159 -8.23 -15.45 -18.04
C ASP A 159 -9.43 -14.49 -18.09
N ASN A 160 -9.25 -13.17 -18.31
CA ASN A 160 -10.33 -12.20 -18.68
C ASN A 160 -11.70 -12.38 -17.95
N ASP A 161 -11.74 -12.91 -16.73
CA ASP A 161 -12.98 -13.46 -16.16
C ASP A 161 -13.79 -12.40 -15.40
N TYR A 162 -13.73 -11.15 -15.85
CA TYR A 162 -14.53 -10.06 -15.29
C TYR A 162 -15.12 -9.17 -16.40
N ASP A 163 -16.30 -8.63 -16.14
CA ASP A 163 -17.02 -7.74 -17.05
C ASP A 163 -16.63 -6.27 -16.84
N ILE A 164 -16.39 -5.88 -15.58
CA ILE A 164 -16.20 -4.49 -15.16
C ILE A 164 -14.97 -4.40 -14.28
N ASP A 165 -14.02 -3.53 -14.64
CA ASP A 165 -12.97 -3.10 -13.73
C ASP A 165 -13.51 -1.92 -12.92
N VAL A 166 -13.71 -2.12 -11.61
CA VAL A 166 -14.16 -1.05 -10.71
C VAL A 166 -13.00 -0.09 -10.41
N GLY A 167 -11.75 -0.55 -10.55
CA GLY A 167 -10.57 0.23 -10.27
C GLY A 167 -10.03 0.04 -8.84
N PRO A 168 -9.13 0.94 -8.41
CA PRO A 168 -8.49 0.87 -7.10
C PRO A 168 -9.48 1.08 -5.95
N VAL A 169 -9.26 0.33 -4.87
CA VAL A 169 -9.90 0.51 -3.56
C VAL A 169 -8.78 0.70 -2.55
N LEU A 170 -8.50 1.96 -2.24
CA LEU A 170 -7.46 2.35 -1.29
C LEU A 170 -7.98 2.19 0.15
N LEU A 171 -7.25 1.42 0.95
CA LEU A 171 -7.60 1.07 2.33
C LEU A 171 -6.47 1.50 3.26
N SER A 172 -6.80 2.19 4.36
CA SER A 172 -5.79 2.62 5.33
C SER A 172 -6.34 2.75 6.73
N ASP A 173 -5.47 2.58 7.73
CA ASP A 173 -5.62 3.25 9.01
C ASP A 173 -5.55 4.78 8.84
N TRP A 174 -5.93 5.51 9.87
CA TRP A 174 -5.99 6.96 9.83
C TRP A 174 -5.66 7.57 11.19
N PHE A 175 -4.68 8.46 11.19
CA PHE A 175 -4.17 9.14 12.37
C PHE A 175 -4.61 10.59 12.36
N HIS A 176 -5.03 11.09 13.52
CA HIS A 176 -5.40 12.48 13.74
C HIS A 176 -4.23 13.30 14.29
N ASP A 177 -3.02 13.01 13.80
CA ASP A 177 -1.80 13.76 14.10
C ASP A 177 -0.86 13.76 12.88
N TYR A 178 0.07 14.70 12.86
CA TYR A 178 1.03 14.86 11.77
C TYR A 178 2.21 13.89 11.94
N GLU A 179 2.83 13.47 10.83
CA GLU A 179 3.82 12.37 10.81
C GLU A 179 4.99 12.60 11.77
N ASN A 180 5.42 13.85 11.96
CA ASN A 180 6.53 14.18 12.82
C ASN A 180 6.20 13.89 14.30
N ASN A 181 4.97 14.15 14.73
CA ASN A 181 4.53 13.86 16.08
C ASN A 181 4.39 12.34 16.27
N LEU A 182 3.78 11.65 15.31
CA LEU A 182 3.68 10.18 15.32
C LEU A 182 5.07 9.52 15.41
N ILE A 183 6.04 9.99 14.63
CA ILE A 183 7.42 9.47 14.67
C ILE A 183 8.08 9.77 16.02
N MET A 184 7.87 10.96 16.57
CA MET A 184 8.42 11.32 17.89
C MET A 184 7.81 10.46 19.00
N ASP A 185 6.53 10.14 18.90
CA ASP A 185 5.82 9.23 19.80
C ASP A 185 6.26 7.77 19.66
N ILE A 186 6.86 7.37 18.52
CA ILE A 186 7.55 6.07 18.37
C ILE A 186 8.93 6.11 19.03
N PHE A 187 9.68 7.20 18.87
CA PHE A 187 11.02 7.27 19.45
C PHE A 187 10.98 7.41 20.97
N TYR A 188 10.07 8.23 21.50
CA TYR A 188 10.08 8.61 22.91
C TYR A 188 8.78 8.22 23.59
N ALA A 189 8.87 7.64 24.79
CA ALA A 189 7.70 7.34 25.59
C ALA A 189 6.94 8.62 25.93
N THR A 190 5.62 8.60 25.68
CA THR A 190 4.70 9.59 26.21
C THR A 190 4.32 9.23 27.65
N GLU A 191 3.93 10.22 28.46
CA GLU A 191 3.61 10.03 29.89
C GLU A 191 2.40 9.09 30.13
N THR A 192 1.66 8.71 29.08
CA THR A 192 0.36 8.04 29.17
C THR A 192 0.42 6.51 29.18
N CYS A 193 1.56 5.89 28.87
CA CYS A 193 1.77 4.45 29.11
C CYS A 193 3.26 4.03 29.11
N ASP A 194 3.64 3.32 30.18
CA ASP A 194 4.97 2.74 30.43
C ASP A 194 4.92 1.22 30.12
N PRO A 195 5.84 0.66 29.29
CA PRO A 195 7.09 1.27 28.84
C PRO A 195 6.98 2.18 27.63
N HIS A 196 5.95 1.99 26.80
CA HIS A 196 5.70 2.76 25.57
C HIS A 196 4.43 2.24 24.89
N CYS A 197 3.53 3.10 24.43
CA CYS A 197 2.57 2.71 23.41
C CYS A 197 2.98 3.42 22.12
N PRO A 198 3.15 2.69 21.02
CA PRO A 198 3.29 3.32 19.71
C PRO A 198 2.03 4.12 19.37
N PRO A 199 2.11 5.04 18.40
CA PRO A 199 0.94 5.73 17.89
C PRO A 199 -0.17 4.75 17.52
N MET A 200 -1.39 5.09 17.91
CA MET A 200 -2.57 4.28 17.65
C MET A 200 -3.45 5.01 16.63
N SER A 201 -3.94 4.28 15.63
CA SER A 201 -4.89 4.82 14.67
C SER A 201 -6.18 5.29 15.36
N ASN A 202 -6.70 6.42 14.89
CA ASN A 202 -7.95 6.98 15.36
C ASN A 202 -9.13 6.38 14.58
N ASN A 203 -8.92 6.15 13.29
CA ASN A 203 -9.96 5.72 12.36
C ASN A 203 -9.39 4.81 11.26
N MET A 204 -10.28 4.32 10.41
CA MET A 204 -10.01 3.62 9.17
C MET A 204 -10.62 4.40 8.00
N LEU A 205 -10.08 4.26 6.78
CA LEU A 205 -10.64 4.85 5.56
C LEU A 205 -10.81 3.82 4.44
N ILE A 206 -11.90 3.96 3.67
CA ILE A 206 -12.04 3.33 2.35
C ILE A 206 -12.11 4.47 1.33
N GLN A 207 -11.22 4.43 0.34
CA GLN A 207 -11.11 5.44 -0.72
C GLN A 207 -11.05 6.87 -0.16
N GLY A 208 -10.28 7.05 0.94
CA GLY A 208 -10.09 8.33 1.61
C GLY A 208 -11.33 8.88 2.34
N LYS A 209 -12.28 8.02 2.71
CA LYS A 209 -13.51 8.42 3.40
C LYS A 209 -13.89 7.47 4.53
N ASN A 210 -14.38 8.05 5.61
CA ASN A 210 -15.18 7.38 6.64
C ASN A 210 -15.94 8.44 7.45
N ASN A 211 -16.63 8.06 8.52
CA ASN A 211 -17.09 9.00 9.53
C ASN A 211 -16.29 8.80 10.82
N TYR A 212 -16.10 9.88 11.58
CA TYR A 212 -15.53 9.82 12.93
C TYR A 212 -16.50 10.40 13.97
N PRO A 213 -16.65 9.78 15.17
CA PRO A 213 -17.44 10.37 16.24
C PRO A 213 -16.75 11.61 16.82
N CYS A 214 -17.20 12.81 16.42
CA CYS A 214 -16.59 14.08 16.86
C CYS A 214 -16.53 14.29 18.38
N SER A 215 -17.31 13.54 19.17
CA SER A 215 -17.19 13.52 20.63
C SER A 215 -15.85 13.00 21.15
N ASN A 216 -15.11 12.29 20.31
CA ASN A 216 -13.85 11.61 20.65
C ASN A 216 -12.60 12.41 20.22
N THR A 217 -12.77 13.64 19.73
CA THR A 217 -11.67 14.52 19.35
C THR A 217 -11.86 15.93 19.89
N THR A 218 -10.75 16.64 20.10
CA THR A 218 -10.72 18.07 20.44
C THR A 218 -10.42 18.95 19.23
N LEU A 219 -10.06 18.35 18.09
CA LEU A 219 -9.83 19.04 16.83
C LEU A 219 -11.16 19.50 16.20
N PRO A 220 -11.14 20.52 15.31
CA PRO A 220 -12.33 20.88 14.54
C PRO A 220 -12.88 19.65 13.81
N CYS A 221 -14.15 19.34 14.04
CA CYS A 221 -14.77 18.12 13.51
C CYS A 221 -16.19 18.38 13.03
N THR A 222 -16.49 17.92 11.81
CA THR A 222 -17.83 17.91 11.24
C THR A 222 -18.37 16.48 11.20
N PRO A 223 -19.46 16.16 11.92
CA PRO A 223 -20.01 14.81 11.90
C PRO A 223 -20.61 14.49 10.53
N ASN A 224 -20.70 13.20 10.20
CA ASN A 224 -21.24 12.71 8.93
C ASN A 224 -20.50 13.23 7.69
N ALA A 225 -19.16 13.17 7.71
CA ALA A 225 -18.29 13.56 6.60
C ALA A 225 -18.54 12.79 5.29
N GLY A 226 -19.23 11.64 5.39
CA GLY A 226 -19.67 10.84 4.26
C GLY A 226 -18.80 9.60 4.06
N LEU A 227 -19.33 8.66 3.29
CA LEU A 227 -18.65 7.41 2.96
C LEU A 227 -18.30 7.42 1.47
N ALA A 228 -17.23 6.70 1.11
CA ALA A 228 -17.04 6.31 -0.29
C ALA A 228 -18.19 5.39 -0.72
N SER A 229 -18.52 5.39 -2.00
CA SER A 229 -19.55 4.48 -2.53
C SER A 229 -19.12 3.90 -3.87
N PHE A 230 -19.57 2.68 -4.12
CA PHE A 230 -19.25 1.91 -5.32
C PHE A 230 -20.53 1.43 -5.99
N LYS A 231 -20.42 1.05 -7.25
CA LYS A 231 -21.55 0.55 -8.03
C LYS A 231 -21.26 -0.84 -8.55
N PHE A 232 -22.19 -1.76 -8.32
CA PHE A 232 -22.22 -3.06 -8.99
C PHE A 232 -23.36 -3.14 -9.99
N GLU A 233 -23.16 -3.97 -11.00
CA GLU A 233 -24.16 -4.38 -11.96
C GLU A 233 -24.61 -5.82 -11.69
N THR A 234 -25.93 -6.03 -11.61
CA THR A 234 -26.54 -7.36 -11.46
C THR A 234 -25.97 -8.38 -12.45
N GLY A 235 -25.53 -9.53 -11.93
CA GLY A 235 -24.99 -10.67 -12.70
C GLY A 235 -23.61 -10.45 -13.31
N LYS A 236 -23.00 -9.26 -13.15
CA LYS A 236 -21.70 -8.92 -13.72
C LYS A 236 -20.56 -9.26 -12.76
N LYS A 237 -19.44 -9.70 -13.30
CA LYS A 237 -18.20 -9.93 -12.55
C LYS A 237 -17.40 -8.63 -12.45
N HIS A 238 -17.14 -8.16 -11.25
CA HIS A 238 -16.46 -6.90 -10.95
C HIS A 238 -15.07 -7.16 -10.41
N ARG A 239 -14.04 -6.58 -11.02
CA ARG A 239 -12.69 -6.57 -10.47
C ARG A 239 -12.53 -5.37 -9.54
N LEU A 240 -12.19 -5.63 -8.29
CA LEU A 240 -11.76 -4.63 -7.30
C LEU A 240 -10.25 -4.79 -7.08
N ARG A 241 -9.54 -3.68 -7.00
CA ARG A 241 -8.07 -3.66 -6.87
C ARG A 241 -7.71 -3.12 -5.49
N LEU A 242 -7.65 -4.01 -4.51
CA LEU A 242 -7.47 -3.63 -3.10
C LEU A 242 -6.01 -3.24 -2.87
N ILE A 243 -5.80 -2.14 -2.14
CA ILE A 243 -4.47 -1.63 -1.80
C ILE A 243 -4.47 -1.29 -0.31
N ASN A 244 -3.64 -1.97 0.48
CA ASN A 244 -3.33 -1.54 1.83
C ASN A 244 -2.23 -0.46 1.79
N HIS A 245 -2.62 0.80 1.98
CA HIS A 245 -1.69 1.94 2.10
C HIS A 245 -1.67 2.52 3.53
N ALA A 246 -2.02 1.71 4.52
CA ALA A 246 -1.93 2.03 5.94
C ALA A 246 -0.49 2.37 6.37
N ALA A 247 -0.36 3.05 7.51
CA ALA A 247 0.95 3.30 8.13
C ALA A 247 1.45 2.09 8.91
N GLU A 248 0.55 1.36 9.57
CA GLU A 248 0.89 0.26 10.48
C GLU A 248 -0.05 -0.94 10.31
N ALA A 249 -1.34 -0.69 10.07
CA ALA A 249 -2.35 -1.72 10.26
C ALA A 249 -2.30 -2.87 9.24
N LEU A 250 -2.42 -4.09 9.77
CA LEU A 250 -2.89 -5.26 9.03
C LEU A 250 -4.40 -5.12 8.80
N LEU A 251 -4.84 -5.25 7.54
CA LEU A 251 -6.23 -4.98 7.16
C LEU A 251 -7.01 -6.24 6.81
N PHE A 252 -8.25 -6.28 7.30
CA PHE A 252 -9.24 -7.33 7.08
C PHE A 252 -10.37 -6.79 6.20
N PHE A 253 -10.36 -7.14 4.92
CA PHE A 253 -11.35 -6.70 3.94
C PHE A 253 -12.42 -7.76 3.69
N SER A 254 -13.69 -7.34 3.67
CA SER A 254 -14.83 -8.20 3.30
C SER A 254 -15.97 -7.42 2.66
N ILE A 255 -16.90 -8.14 2.03
CA ILE A 255 -18.15 -7.58 1.49
C ILE A 255 -19.31 -8.41 2.03
N ASP A 256 -20.30 -7.74 2.62
CA ASP A 256 -21.39 -8.40 3.34
C ASP A 256 -22.15 -9.41 2.46
N GLY A 257 -22.00 -10.69 2.80
CA GLY A 257 -22.64 -11.81 2.11
C GLY A 257 -22.09 -12.12 0.72
N TYR A 258 -20.82 -11.81 0.46
CA TYR A 258 -20.12 -12.26 -0.75
C TYR A 258 -18.92 -13.11 -0.39
N ASN A 259 -18.67 -14.12 -1.22
CA ASN A 259 -17.33 -14.61 -1.44
C ASN A 259 -16.67 -13.76 -2.53
N MET A 260 -15.35 -13.69 -2.47
CA MET A 260 -14.49 -12.97 -3.40
C MET A 260 -13.51 -13.98 -4.00
N THR A 261 -13.32 -13.92 -5.32
CA THR A 261 -12.30 -14.72 -6.01
C THR A 261 -11.03 -13.90 -6.13
N VAL A 262 -9.97 -14.27 -5.41
CA VAL A 262 -8.66 -13.60 -5.51
C VAL A 262 -7.95 -14.06 -6.78
N ILE A 263 -7.41 -13.13 -7.57
CA ILE A 263 -6.79 -13.42 -8.88
C ILE A 263 -5.35 -12.92 -9.01
N SER A 264 -4.90 -12.00 -8.16
CA SER A 264 -3.51 -11.57 -8.08
C SER A 264 -3.17 -11.06 -6.69
N ASN A 265 -1.91 -11.24 -6.31
CA ASN A 265 -1.29 -10.58 -5.18
C ASN A 265 -0.15 -9.71 -5.73
N ASP A 266 -0.12 -8.44 -5.34
CA ASP A 266 0.83 -7.47 -5.86
C ASP A 266 0.83 -7.43 -7.41
N PHE A 267 2.00 -7.44 -8.05
CA PHE A 267 2.13 -7.55 -9.50
C PHE A 267 2.10 -9.00 -10.03
N VAL A 268 1.70 -9.97 -9.21
CA VAL A 268 1.77 -11.39 -9.53
C VAL A 268 0.37 -11.97 -9.66
N PRO A 269 -0.11 -12.26 -10.89
CA PRO A 269 -1.28 -13.10 -11.10
C PRO A 269 -1.09 -14.47 -10.45
N ILE A 270 -2.15 -14.98 -9.83
CA ILE A 270 -2.17 -16.28 -9.16
C ILE A 270 -3.28 -17.18 -9.69
N GLU A 271 -3.18 -18.46 -9.42
CA GLU A 271 -4.28 -19.41 -9.54
C GLU A 271 -5.45 -18.94 -8.66
N PRO A 272 -6.67 -18.74 -9.22
CA PRO A 272 -7.75 -18.15 -8.45
C PRO A 272 -8.20 -19.01 -7.27
N TYR A 273 -8.47 -18.36 -6.13
CA TYR A 273 -9.09 -19.00 -4.97
C TYR A 273 -10.21 -18.14 -4.38
N GLU A 274 -11.20 -18.78 -3.76
CA GLU A 274 -12.31 -18.08 -3.11
C GLU A 274 -12.05 -17.85 -1.62
N THR A 275 -12.43 -16.67 -1.12
CA THR A 275 -12.44 -16.33 0.30
C THR A 275 -13.56 -15.33 0.62
N ASP A 276 -14.05 -15.33 1.85
CA ASP A 276 -14.94 -14.29 2.37
C ASP A 276 -14.19 -13.15 3.09
N LEU A 277 -12.88 -13.33 3.32
CA LEU A 277 -12.01 -12.39 4.03
C LEU A 277 -10.64 -12.32 3.33
N VAL A 278 -10.25 -11.11 2.95
CA VAL A 278 -8.90 -10.82 2.45
C VAL A 278 -8.11 -10.16 3.57
N VAL A 279 -6.91 -10.67 3.84
CA VAL A 279 -5.98 -10.13 4.85
C VAL A 279 -4.79 -9.54 4.13
N MET A 280 -4.45 -8.28 4.40
CA MET A 280 -3.36 -7.56 3.71
C MET A 280 -2.45 -6.84 4.70
N GLY A 281 -1.15 -7.12 4.63
CA GLY A 281 -0.09 -6.32 5.24
C GLY A 281 0.09 -4.96 4.57
N VAL A 282 0.75 -4.05 5.26
CA VAL A 282 1.05 -2.70 4.73
C VAL A 282 1.79 -2.80 3.41
N GLY A 283 1.30 -2.11 2.37
CA GLY A 283 1.86 -2.12 1.02
C GLY A 283 1.40 -3.27 0.13
N GLN A 284 0.72 -4.30 0.66
CA GLN A 284 0.19 -5.39 -0.16
C GLN A 284 -1.01 -4.96 -1.01
N ARG A 285 -1.13 -5.57 -2.19
CA ARG A 285 -2.27 -5.41 -3.09
C ARG A 285 -2.89 -6.77 -3.37
N THR A 286 -4.19 -6.78 -3.50
CA THR A 286 -4.93 -7.98 -3.88
C THR A 286 -6.04 -7.60 -4.85
N ASP A 287 -6.08 -8.26 -5.99
CA ASP A 287 -7.19 -8.07 -6.92
C ASP A 287 -8.20 -9.19 -6.70
N VAL A 288 -9.46 -8.80 -6.55
CA VAL A 288 -10.57 -9.72 -6.34
C VAL A 288 -11.66 -9.54 -7.37
N ILE A 289 -12.28 -10.64 -7.77
CA ILE A 289 -13.49 -10.67 -8.60
C ILE A 289 -14.70 -10.94 -7.71
N VAL A 290 -15.75 -10.14 -7.89
CA VAL A 290 -17.02 -10.27 -7.18
C VAL A 290 -18.17 -10.26 -8.17
N THR A 291 -18.97 -11.32 -8.14
CA THR A 291 -20.15 -11.43 -9.01
C THR A 291 -21.32 -10.69 -8.39
N GLY A 292 -21.88 -9.71 -9.11
CA GLY A 292 -23.05 -8.96 -8.69
C GLY A 292 -24.27 -9.88 -8.54
N ARG A 293 -24.99 -9.74 -7.44
CA ARG A 293 -26.19 -10.53 -7.14
C ARG A 293 -27.30 -10.27 -8.16
N ASP A 294 -28.01 -11.34 -8.50
CA ASP A 294 -29.24 -11.27 -9.29
C ASP A 294 -30.35 -10.55 -8.51
N ASN A 295 -31.10 -9.66 -9.18
CA ASN A 295 -32.27 -8.96 -8.65
C ASN A 295 -32.04 -8.19 -7.33
N ALA A 296 -30.82 -7.71 -7.06
CA ALA A 296 -30.52 -6.93 -5.87
C ALA A 296 -31.18 -5.53 -5.92
N LYS A 297 -32.03 -5.25 -4.93
CA LYS A 297 -32.75 -3.97 -4.79
C LYS A 297 -32.18 -3.06 -3.69
N GLU A 298 -31.35 -3.62 -2.83
CA GLU A 298 -30.73 -2.94 -1.69
C GLU A 298 -29.21 -2.95 -1.86
N GLY A 299 -28.54 -1.91 -1.36
CA GLY A 299 -27.10 -1.87 -1.31
C GLY A 299 -26.54 -2.80 -0.23
N VAL A 300 -25.23 -3.07 -0.30
CA VAL A 300 -24.48 -3.85 0.70
C VAL A 300 -23.27 -3.06 1.15
N TYR A 301 -22.72 -3.35 2.33
CA TYR A 301 -21.43 -2.79 2.72
C TYR A 301 -20.26 -3.65 2.24
N MET A 302 -19.24 -2.99 1.67
CA MET A 302 -17.86 -3.45 1.86
C MET A 302 -17.30 -2.86 3.15
N ARG A 303 -16.36 -3.58 3.75
CA ARG A 303 -15.77 -3.27 5.05
C ARG A 303 -14.27 -3.48 5.01
N VAL A 304 -13.57 -2.62 5.73
CA VAL A 304 -12.19 -2.87 6.13
C VAL A 304 -12.08 -2.63 7.63
N SER A 305 -11.46 -3.57 8.33
CA SER A 305 -11.17 -3.45 9.76
C SER A 305 -9.70 -3.74 10.02
N GLU A 306 -9.16 -3.12 11.06
CA GLU A 306 -7.84 -3.43 11.62
C GLU A 306 -7.92 -4.38 12.84
N GLY A 307 -9.13 -4.81 13.20
CA GLY A 307 -9.40 -5.63 14.37
C GLY A 307 -9.23 -4.89 15.71
N PRO A 308 -9.38 -5.60 16.84
CA PRO A 308 -9.09 -5.03 18.17
C PRO A 308 -7.63 -4.58 18.30
N SER A 309 -7.35 -3.66 19.21
CA SER A 309 -5.97 -3.22 19.45
C SER A 309 -5.08 -4.36 19.94
N GLY A 310 -3.84 -4.40 19.45
CA GLY A 310 -2.79 -5.32 19.92
C GLY A 310 -2.40 -5.11 21.39
N LEU A 311 -2.70 -3.93 21.95
CA LEU A 311 -2.51 -3.60 23.38
C LEU A 311 -3.72 -3.98 24.26
N GLY A 312 -4.70 -4.70 23.68
CA GLY A 312 -5.92 -5.12 24.39
C GLY A 312 -5.68 -6.20 25.46
N PRO A 313 -6.72 -6.53 26.26
CA PRO A 313 -6.66 -7.61 27.24
C PRO A 313 -6.27 -8.95 26.61
N ALA A 314 -5.55 -9.80 27.36
CA ALA A 314 -5.11 -11.12 26.88
C ALA A 314 -6.30 -11.96 26.34
N GLY A 315 -6.16 -12.47 25.11
CA GLY A 315 -7.21 -13.21 24.40
C GLY A 315 -8.15 -12.34 23.55
N GLN A 316 -7.97 -11.02 23.55
CA GLN A 316 -8.65 -10.07 22.65
C GLN A 316 -7.66 -9.14 21.93
N THR A 317 -6.39 -9.52 21.87
CA THR A 317 -5.34 -8.77 21.16
C THR A 317 -5.50 -8.95 19.66
N GLY A 318 -5.59 -7.86 18.90
CA GLY A 318 -5.52 -7.92 17.44
C GLY A 318 -4.11 -7.76 16.91
N CYS A 319 -3.99 -7.51 15.61
CA CYS A 319 -2.72 -7.47 14.89
C CYS A 319 -2.14 -6.06 14.75
N SER A 320 -2.93 -5.04 15.02
CA SER A 320 -2.65 -3.62 14.73
C SER A 320 -2.90 -2.75 15.96
N LEU A 321 -2.43 -1.50 15.91
CA LEU A 321 -2.53 -0.57 17.04
C LEU A 321 -3.57 0.52 16.78
N ASN A 322 -4.62 0.51 17.60
CA ASN A 322 -5.73 1.46 17.46
C ASN A 322 -6.30 1.91 18.80
N THR A 323 -6.97 3.06 18.76
CA THR A 323 -7.63 3.68 19.92
C THR A 323 -8.90 2.95 20.36
N GLY A 324 -9.40 1.99 19.57
CA GLY A 324 -10.68 1.32 19.79
C GLY A 324 -11.91 2.17 19.47
N VAL A 325 -11.75 3.42 19.02
CA VAL A 325 -12.87 4.33 18.73
C VAL A 325 -13.56 3.99 17.42
N SER A 326 -12.80 3.80 16.34
CA SER A 326 -13.33 3.53 15.00
C SER A 326 -12.42 2.57 14.22
N ILE A 327 -12.50 1.29 14.56
CA ILE A 327 -11.63 0.22 14.03
C ILE A 327 -12.13 -0.41 12.71
N GLU A 328 -13.18 0.16 12.11
CA GLU A 328 -13.78 -0.31 10.87
C GLU A 328 -14.25 0.87 10.02
N ALA A 329 -13.94 0.83 8.73
CA ALA A 329 -14.54 1.68 7.72
C ALA A 329 -15.49 0.89 6.83
N LYS A 330 -16.54 1.55 6.35
CA LYS A 330 -17.55 0.96 5.46
C LYS A 330 -17.72 1.82 4.22
N ALA A 331 -17.99 1.17 3.11
CA ALA A 331 -18.43 1.84 1.89
C ALA A 331 -19.65 1.08 1.31
N PRO A 332 -20.78 1.76 1.06
CA PRO A 332 -21.89 1.13 0.36
C PRO A 332 -21.54 0.78 -1.08
N ILE A 333 -21.96 -0.40 -1.49
CA ILE A 333 -22.04 -0.84 -2.89
C ILE A 333 -23.50 -0.81 -3.30
N TYR A 334 -23.82 0.01 -4.30
CA TYR A 334 -25.17 0.18 -4.82
C TYR A 334 -25.37 -0.57 -6.14
N TYR A 335 -26.52 -1.20 -6.30
CA TYR A 335 -27.00 -1.77 -7.56
C TYR A 335 -27.76 -0.73 -8.39
N GLN A 336 -28.00 -1.01 -9.67
CA GLN A 336 -28.54 -0.01 -10.61
C GLN A 336 -29.88 0.61 -10.19
N GLU A 337 -30.71 -0.12 -9.44
CA GLU A 337 -32.03 0.33 -8.98
C GLU A 337 -32.06 0.77 -7.50
N ALA A 338 -30.91 0.75 -6.80
CA ALA A 338 -30.86 1.10 -5.39
C ALA A 338 -30.95 2.63 -5.18
N ASP A 339 -31.71 3.06 -4.17
CA ASP A 339 -31.71 4.45 -3.72
C ASP A 339 -30.41 4.76 -2.98
N THR A 340 -29.54 5.54 -3.62
CA THR A 340 -28.22 5.89 -3.08
C THR A 340 -28.28 6.89 -1.93
N SER A 341 -29.45 7.43 -1.60
CA SER A 341 -29.65 8.25 -0.39
C SER A 341 -29.86 7.40 0.87
N ILE A 342 -30.15 6.10 0.69
CA ILE A 342 -30.37 5.15 1.78
C ILE A 342 -29.10 4.34 1.99
N LEU A 343 -28.58 4.36 3.22
CA LEU A 343 -27.44 3.53 3.60
C LEU A 343 -27.87 2.05 3.72
N PRO A 344 -27.02 1.09 3.30
CA PRO A 344 -27.26 -0.33 3.51
C PRO A 344 -27.52 -0.68 4.98
N SER A 345 -28.30 -1.73 5.21
CA SER A 345 -28.60 -2.29 6.54
C SER A 345 -27.87 -3.62 6.81
N THR A 346 -27.01 -4.05 5.89
CA THR A 346 -26.32 -5.34 5.98
C THR A 346 -25.35 -5.40 7.17
N THR A 347 -25.17 -6.61 7.69
CA THR A 347 -24.25 -6.93 8.80
C THR A 347 -23.14 -7.84 8.32
N SER A 348 -21.93 -7.66 8.87
CA SER A 348 -20.81 -8.54 8.59
C SER A 348 -21.10 -9.98 9.01
N SER A 349 -20.79 -10.93 8.14
CA SER A 349 -20.80 -12.37 8.44
C SER A 349 -19.45 -12.85 9.01
N ILE A 350 -18.44 -11.97 9.06
CA ILE A 350 -17.11 -12.32 9.55
C ILE A 350 -17.15 -12.46 11.06
N ASN A 351 -16.78 -13.64 11.55
CA ASN A 351 -16.64 -13.88 12.98
C ASN A 351 -15.48 -13.04 13.53
N GLY A 352 -15.73 -12.23 14.57
CA GLY A 352 -14.73 -11.37 15.19
C GLY A 352 -13.48 -12.11 15.69
N SER A 353 -13.56 -13.42 15.99
CA SER A 353 -12.37 -14.21 16.35
C SER A 353 -11.36 -14.33 15.20
N ARG A 354 -11.80 -14.13 13.95
CA ARG A 354 -10.93 -14.09 12.77
C ARG A 354 -10.16 -12.78 12.64
N LEU A 355 -10.44 -11.78 13.48
CA LEU A 355 -9.70 -10.50 13.53
C LEU A 355 -8.69 -10.48 14.68
N LEU A 356 -8.53 -11.59 15.41
CA LEU A 356 -7.67 -11.69 16.59
C LEU A 356 -6.33 -12.34 16.28
N PHE A 357 -5.32 -11.92 17.02
CA PHE A 357 -4.03 -12.61 17.08
C PHE A 357 -4.16 -13.97 17.80
N PRO A 358 -3.45 -15.03 17.34
CA PRO A 358 -2.58 -15.09 16.15
C PRO A 358 -3.31 -15.57 14.89
N GLN A 359 -4.64 -15.73 14.91
CA GLN A 359 -5.35 -16.52 13.90
C GLN A 359 -5.15 -16.03 12.47
N ASN A 360 -5.20 -14.71 12.26
CA ASN A 360 -5.03 -14.11 10.94
C ASN A 360 -4.09 -12.89 10.97
N CYS A 361 -3.07 -12.91 11.84
CA CYS A 361 -1.99 -11.91 11.78
C CYS A 361 -0.87 -12.30 10.81
N GLY A 362 -1.04 -13.41 10.09
CA GLY A 362 -0.16 -13.85 9.01
C GLY A 362 -0.78 -13.54 7.65
N ASN A 363 0.05 -13.64 6.60
CA ASN A 363 -0.44 -13.58 5.23
C ASN A 363 -1.28 -14.83 4.89
N THR A 364 -2.04 -14.77 3.79
CA THR A 364 -2.72 -15.94 3.22
C THR A 364 -1.74 -17.11 3.09
N PRO A 365 -2.14 -18.35 3.43
CA PRO A 365 -1.28 -19.52 3.33
C PRO A 365 -0.60 -19.63 1.96
N LEU A 366 0.67 -20.00 1.96
CA LEU A 366 1.51 -20.06 0.75
C LEU A 366 0.94 -21.04 -0.28
N GLU A 367 0.36 -22.15 0.18
CA GLU A 367 -0.28 -23.15 -0.67
C GLU A 367 -1.51 -22.63 -1.43
N SER A 368 -2.12 -21.52 -0.98
CA SER A 368 -3.27 -20.89 -1.63
C SER A 368 -2.87 -19.78 -2.61
N THR A 369 -1.62 -19.32 -2.58
CA THR A 369 -1.14 -18.15 -3.35
C THR A 369 -0.17 -18.56 -4.46
N VAL A 370 -0.57 -19.55 -5.27
CA VAL A 370 0.27 -20.12 -6.33
C VAL A 370 0.33 -19.18 -7.54
N PRO A 371 1.50 -18.66 -7.96
CA PRO A 371 1.61 -17.81 -9.15
C PRO A 371 1.14 -18.52 -10.43
N SER A 372 0.36 -17.83 -11.27
CA SER A 372 -0.12 -18.39 -12.55
C SER A 372 1.04 -18.75 -13.49
N TYR A 373 2.12 -17.97 -13.45
CA TYR A 373 3.36 -18.32 -14.13
C TYR A 373 4.32 -18.97 -13.12
N ALA A 374 4.48 -20.28 -13.23
CA ALA A 374 5.42 -21.01 -12.39
C ALA A 374 6.87 -20.64 -12.74
N MET A 375 7.64 -20.21 -11.73
CA MET A 375 9.08 -19.99 -11.84
C MET A 375 9.83 -21.00 -10.98
N GLU A 376 10.91 -21.55 -11.53
CA GLU A 376 11.78 -22.45 -10.77
C GLU A 376 12.53 -21.68 -9.67
N VAL A 377 12.42 -22.15 -8.43
CA VAL A 377 13.22 -21.64 -7.31
C VAL A 377 14.63 -22.20 -7.43
N LYS A 378 15.57 -21.35 -7.82
CA LYS A 378 16.98 -21.69 -7.92
C LYS A 378 17.62 -21.82 -6.54
N GLN A 379 18.68 -22.61 -6.44
CA GLN A 379 19.51 -22.64 -5.23
C GLN A 379 20.19 -21.28 -5.03
N PRO A 380 20.27 -20.76 -3.79
CA PRO A 380 20.89 -19.47 -3.54
C PRO A 380 22.41 -19.54 -3.67
N ASP A 381 22.98 -18.56 -4.37
CA ASP A 381 24.43 -18.33 -4.43
C ASP A 381 24.96 -17.83 -3.07
N LYS A 382 24.12 -17.05 -2.38
CA LYS A 382 24.44 -16.45 -1.08
C LYS A 382 23.20 -16.45 -0.19
N THR A 383 23.42 -16.78 1.08
CA THR A 383 22.39 -16.67 2.12
C THR A 383 22.80 -15.59 3.13
N LEU A 384 21.89 -14.68 3.42
CA LEU A 384 22.04 -13.63 4.42
C LEU A 384 21.04 -13.90 5.55
N ALA A 385 21.48 -13.75 6.79
CA ALA A 385 20.63 -13.86 7.95
C ALA A 385 20.56 -12.50 8.65
N PHE A 386 19.35 -12.10 9.01
CA PHE A 386 19.04 -10.83 9.65
C PHE A 386 18.29 -11.10 10.94
N LEU A 387 18.92 -10.77 12.07
CA LEU A 387 18.27 -10.76 13.37
C LEU A 387 17.66 -9.38 13.59
N MET A 388 16.34 -9.34 13.76
CA MET A 388 15.58 -8.13 14.03
C MET A 388 15.22 -8.05 15.50
N THR A 389 15.47 -6.88 16.10
CA THR A 389 15.12 -6.57 17.48
C THR A 389 14.67 -5.12 17.59
N GLY A 390 13.86 -4.81 18.60
CA GLY A 390 13.50 -3.44 18.98
C GLY A 390 14.03 -3.15 20.38
N ASN A 391 14.71 -2.02 20.57
CA ASN A 391 15.18 -1.61 21.89
C ASN A 391 15.48 -0.10 21.94
N TYR A 392 15.57 0.45 23.15
CA TYR A 392 16.02 1.81 23.37
C TYR A 392 17.53 1.93 23.13
N ASN A 393 17.92 2.96 22.38
CA ASN A 393 19.31 3.33 22.20
C ASN A 393 19.84 4.14 23.42
N ALA A 394 21.10 4.56 23.38
CA ALA A 394 21.74 5.31 24.46
C ALA A 394 21.11 6.69 24.76
N THR A 395 20.32 7.25 23.83
CA THR A 395 19.58 8.51 24.03
C THR A 395 18.18 8.29 24.60
N GLY A 396 17.79 7.04 24.87
CA GLY A 396 16.44 6.69 25.31
C GLY A 396 15.41 6.68 24.18
N ALA A 397 15.84 6.66 22.92
CA ALA A 397 14.92 6.54 21.78
C ALA A 397 14.73 5.06 21.40
N PHE A 398 13.49 4.60 21.27
CA PHE A 398 13.18 3.26 20.76
C PHE A 398 13.50 3.18 19.27
N VAL A 399 14.33 2.22 18.88
CA VAL A 399 14.72 2.02 17.48
C VAL A 399 14.69 0.53 17.13
N TRP A 400 14.43 0.25 15.86
CA TRP A 400 14.56 -1.07 15.28
C TRP A 400 16.00 -1.32 14.84
N TYR A 401 16.47 -2.54 15.10
CA TYR A 401 17.78 -3.02 14.69
C TYR A 401 17.63 -4.19 13.74
N MET A 402 18.53 -4.23 12.76
CA MET A 402 18.80 -5.40 11.92
C MET A 402 20.27 -5.75 12.10
N ASN A 403 20.57 -6.94 12.62
CA ASN A 403 21.93 -7.36 13.02
C ASN A 403 22.61 -6.36 13.97
N ASN A 404 21.89 -5.88 15.00
CA ASN A 404 22.34 -4.89 15.99
C ASN A 404 22.71 -3.51 15.41
N ILE A 405 22.33 -3.23 14.17
CA ILE A 405 22.54 -1.92 13.53
C ILE A 405 21.16 -1.34 13.25
N THR A 406 20.97 -0.05 13.56
CA THR A 406 19.81 0.72 13.09
C THR A 406 20.18 1.46 11.81
N PHE A 407 19.29 1.46 10.82
CA PHE A 407 19.56 2.13 9.56
C PHE A 407 19.58 3.64 9.76
N PHE A 408 20.56 4.31 9.18
CA PHE A 408 20.64 5.77 9.16
C PHE A 408 21.06 6.25 7.76
N GLY A 409 20.08 6.76 7.01
CA GLY A 409 20.31 7.39 5.71
C GLY A 409 20.76 8.86 5.86
N ASN A 410 21.69 9.30 5.03
CA ASN A 410 22.02 10.72 4.86
C ASN A 410 21.41 11.22 3.56
N TYR A 411 20.41 12.08 3.67
CA TYR A 411 19.67 12.65 2.55
C TYR A 411 20.48 13.60 1.66
N ASN A 412 21.61 14.11 2.14
CA ASN A 412 22.52 14.94 1.33
C ASN A 412 23.57 14.10 0.59
N ASP A 413 23.65 12.81 0.91
CA ASP A 413 24.70 11.92 0.42
C ASP A 413 24.13 10.51 0.15
N PRO A 414 23.37 10.35 -0.95
CA PRO A 414 22.72 9.08 -1.26
C PRO A 414 23.73 7.98 -1.64
N ILE A 415 23.45 6.74 -1.26
CA ILE A 415 24.32 5.58 -1.55
C ILE A 415 24.63 5.46 -3.05
N LEU A 416 23.64 5.66 -3.93
CA LEU A 416 23.82 5.57 -5.37
C LEU A 416 24.73 6.68 -5.92
N TYR A 417 24.70 7.86 -5.32
CA TYR A 417 25.59 8.97 -5.69
C TYR A 417 27.04 8.65 -5.32
N GLU A 418 27.28 8.19 -4.09
CA GLU A 418 28.61 7.77 -3.65
C GLU A 418 29.16 6.60 -4.46
N SER A 419 28.29 5.64 -4.81
CA SER A 419 28.67 4.53 -5.67
C SER A 419 29.08 4.99 -7.07
N LYS A 420 28.35 5.96 -7.64
CA LYS A 420 28.71 6.60 -8.92
C LYS A 420 30.07 7.30 -8.86
N LEU A 421 30.46 7.85 -7.72
CA LEU A 421 31.78 8.46 -7.50
C LEU A 421 32.90 7.43 -7.27
N GLY A 422 32.56 6.15 -7.11
CA GLY A 422 33.51 5.08 -6.81
C GLY A 422 33.83 4.93 -5.31
N ASN A 423 33.07 5.54 -4.42
CA ASN A 423 33.30 5.53 -2.97
C ASN A 423 32.68 4.30 -2.28
N ASN A 424 32.64 3.15 -2.96
CA ASN A 424 31.95 1.94 -2.49
C ASN A 424 32.52 1.36 -1.18
N ASP A 425 33.78 1.64 -0.86
CA ASP A 425 34.45 1.13 0.35
C ASP A 425 34.22 2.00 1.60
N ASN A 426 33.57 3.16 1.45
CA ASN A 426 33.47 4.17 2.51
C ASN A 426 32.07 4.30 3.14
N PHE A 427 31.17 3.35 2.87
CA PHE A 427 29.85 3.37 3.50
C PHE A 427 29.97 3.14 5.00
N THR A 428 29.34 4.00 5.79
CA THR A 428 29.24 3.76 7.23
C THR A 428 28.39 2.53 7.51
N THR A 429 28.66 1.82 8.61
CA THR A 429 27.91 0.61 8.96
C THR A 429 26.41 0.86 9.11
N GLN A 430 26.01 2.07 9.55
CA GLN A 430 24.60 2.46 9.66
C GLN A 430 23.87 2.56 8.30
N ARG A 431 24.59 2.63 7.17
CA ARG A 431 23.96 2.56 5.84
C ARG A 431 23.45 1.17 5.50
N GLN A 432 23.84 0.15 6.27
CA GLN A 432 23.44 -1.26 6.07
C GLN A 432 23.63 -1.75 4.62
N VAL A 433 24.72 -1.33 3.99
CA VAL A 433 25.05 -1.77 2.62
C VAL A 433 25.68 -3.16 2.69
N TYR A 434 25.15 -4.07 1.88
CA TYR A 434 25.70 -5.39 1.70
C TYR A 434 26.09 -5.57 0.25
N ASP A 435 27.36 -5.88 -0.02
CA ASP A 435 27.83 -6.22 -1.36
C ASP A 435 27.48 -7.69 -1.69
N MET A 436 26.82 -7.89 -2.81
CA MET A 436 26.39 -9.19 -3.31
C MET A 436 27.34 -9.78 -4.36
N GLY A 437 28.32 -8.99 -4.84
CA GLY A 437 29.23 -9.39 -5.90
C GLY A 437 28.46 -9.86 -7.14
N ASN A 438 28.79 -11.07 -7.61
CA ASN A 438 28.14 -11.69 -8.77
C ASN A 438 27.00 -12.65 -8.40
N ALA A 439 26.49 -12.61 -7.16
CA ALA A 439 25.37 -13.46 -6.77
C ALA A 439 24.13 -13.10 -7.60
N THR A 440 23.50 -14.13 -8.18
CA THR A 440 22.30 -14.02 -9.01
C THR A 440 21.04 -14.46 -8.28
N VAL A 441 21.20 -15.26 -7.21
CA VAL A 441 20.12 -15.73 -6.35
C VAL A 441 20.52 -15.54 -4.90
N LEU A 442 19.74 -14.73 -4.18
CA LEU A 442 19.93 -14.46 -2.76
C LEU A 442 18.83 -15.13 -1.95
N ARG A 443 19.20 -15.72 -0.81
CA ARG A 443 18.25 -16.10 0.25
C ARG A 443 18.44 -15.18 1.43
N MET A 444 17.41 -14.42 1.78
CA MET A 444 17.40 -13.61 3.00
C MET A 444 16.55 -14.33 4.04
N VAL A 445 17.10 -14.54 5.23
CA VAL A 445 16.40 -15.16 6.37
C VAL A 445 16.27 -14.11 7.46
N LEU A 446 15.06 -13.61 7.66
CA LEU A 446 14.75 -12.62 8.68
C LEU A 446 14.16 -13.33 9.90
N THR A 447 14.67 -13.00 11.08
CA THR A 447 14.21 -13.57 12.35
C THR A 447 13.95 -12.44 13.32
N SER A 448 12.71 -12.27 13.77
CA SER A 448 12.37 -11.29 14.81
C SER A 448 12.44 -11.94 16.21
N VAL A 449 13.04 -11.21 17.16
CA VAL A 449 13.14 -11.63 18.57
C VAL A 449 12.79 -10.46 19.48
N GLY A 450 12.03 -10.74 20.53
CA GLY A 450 11.84 -9.81 21.65
C GLY A 450 10.68 -8.81 21.51
N PHE A 451 10.02 -8.74 20.36
CA PHE A 451 8.79 -7.98 20.19
C PHE A 451 7.73 -8.82 19.47
N PRO A 452 6.59 -9.15 20.12
CA PRO A 452 5.49 -9.84 19.46
C PRO A 452 4.84 -8.90 18.44
N GLY A 453 4.75 -9.32 17.18
CA GLY A 453 4.13 -8.55 16.11
C GLY A 453 4.39 -9.15 14.73
N SER A 454 3.55 -8.79 13.76
CA SER A 454 3.75 -9.08 12.34
C SER A 454 4.49 -7.92 11.68
N TYR A 455 5.48 -8.22 10.85
CA TYR A 455 6.21 -7.22 10.06
C TYR A 455 5.92 -7.46 8.59
N THR A 456 5.63 -6.39 7.85
CA THR A 456 5.55 -6.46 6.39
C THR A 456 6.88 -6.03 5.80
N PHE A 457 7.44 -6.87 4.94
CA PHE A 457 8.70 -6.60 4.25
C PHE A 457 8.43 -6.39 2.77
N GLU A 458 8.99 -5.32 2.23
CA GLU A 458 9.06 -5.03 0.80
C GLU A 458 10.44 -5.38 0.26
#